data_AF-A0A520BIZ7-F1
#
_entry.id   AF-A0A520BIZ7-F1
#
_cell.length_a   1.000
_cell.length_b   1.000
_cell.length_c   1.000
_cell.angle_alpha   90.00
_cell.angle_beta   90.00
_cell.angle_gamma   90.00
#
_symmetry.space_group_name_H-M   'P 1'
#
loop_
_entity.id
_entity.type
_entity.pdbx_description
1 polymer ?
#
loop_
_entity_poly.entity_id
_entity_poly.type
_entity_poly.pdbx_seq_one_letter_code
_entity_poly.pdbx_strand_id
1 'polypeptide(L)'
;MKDKYPCFYKPGQKLLNPLRFDAISDRKGDLQIGLPKQIKKEEISYCLADTNLNSFHSNHYPFLLPYKGSLKENRHIKSKACIFVTKNAETSFLHLTSIQRQLNDIVFEMIELAPINSILMQTTVGKNINTTPQKRERALFTLWQKAISLVYYQEHQFYYFTYGMSNVFRKKNKKDIQQCKFSEKVPRLFFLEVDKGDYYQLELRFKIARRNFIPYEFNTAFFINSRQDPLTFYLLGSFAEYEVTSFFAQHKFKIAVLKEHYKNEFKDFVDRLRELYEVK
;
A
#
# COMPACT_ATOMS: atom_id res chain seq x y z
N MET A 1 20.45 -21.10 5.54
CA MET A 1 21.24 -20.19 6.41
C MET A 1 20.58 -18.83 6.42
N LYS A 2 20.39 -18.18 7.58
CA LYS A 2 19.95 -16.77 7.62
C LYS A 2 21.12 -15.91 7.16
N ASP A 3 20.87 -14.99 6.23
CA ASP A 3 21.89 -14.04 5.77
C ASP A 3 22.40 -13.22 6.96
N LYS A 4 23.72 -13.30 7.22
CA LYS A 4 24.36 -12.67 8.38
C LYS A 4 24.36 -11.14 8.27
N TYR A 5 24.20 -10.60 7.05
CA TYR A 5 24.22 -9.18 6.72
C TYR A 5 23.22 -8.82 5.59
N PRO A 6 21.90 -8.77 5.88
CA PRO A 6 20.87 -8.65 4.84
C PRO A 6 20.84 -7.28 4.12
N CYS A 7 21.46 -6.25 4.71
CA CYS A 7 21.58 -4.93 4.11
C CYS A 7 22.83 -4.77 3.22
N PHE A 8 23.80 -5.68 3.28
CA PHE A 8 25.00 -5.55 2.46
C PHE A 8 24.72 -6.01 1.03
N TYR A 9 25.06 -5.16 0.07
CA TYR A 9 25.13 -5.50 -1.34
C TYR A 9 26.14 -6.62 -1.54
N LYS A 10 25.72 -7.62 -2.32
CA LYS A 10 26.59 -8.72 -2.73
C LYS A 10 27.11 -8.44 -4.13
N PRO A 11 28.42 -8.59 -4.40
CA PRO A 11 28.95 -8.38 -5.74
C PRO A 11 28.21 -9.20 -6.80
N GLY A 12 27.87 -8.57 -7.93
CA GLY A 12 27.05 -9.16 -9.00
C GLY A 12 25.55 -9.25 -8.70
N GLN A 13 25.08 -8.77 -7.54
CA GLN A 13 23.65 -8.65 -7.28
C GLN A 13 23.01 -7.66 -8.25
N LYS A 14 21.92 -8.06 -8.89
CA LYS A 14 21.18 -7.18 -9.80
C LYS A 14 20.58 -6.00 -9.04
N LEU A 15 21.04 -4.79 -9.38
CA LEU A 15 20.45 -3.54 -8.92
C LEU A 15 19.22 -3.19 -9.78
N LEU A 16 18.27 -2.48 -9.17
CA LEU A 16 17.15 -1.90 -9.90
C LEU A 16 17.69 -0.88 -10.93
N ASN A 17 17.07 -0.82 -12.11
CA ASN A 17 17.26 0.30 -13.02
C ASN A 17 16.11 1.29 -12.79
N PRO A 18 16.30 2.36 -11.99
CA PRO A 18 15.22 3.29 -11.69
C PRO A 18 14.78 3.99 -12.98
N LEU A 19 13.48 3.93 -13.28
CA LEU A 19 12.90 4.54 -14.47
C LEU A 19 12.52 5.99 -14.19
N ARG A 20 12.68 6.85 -15.20
CA ARG A 20 12.21 8.24 -15.15
C ARG A 20 10.68 8.26 -15.19
N PHE A 21 10.08 9.12 -14.38
CA PHE A 21 8.65 9.40 -14.37
C PHE A 21 8.42 10.88 -14.10
N ASP A 22 7.29 11.39 -14.55
CA ASP A 22 6.93 12.78 -14.31
C ASP A 22 6.55 12.98 -12.85
N ALA A 23 7.02 14.08 -12.26
CA ALA A 23 6.69 14.44 -10.89
C ALA A 23 5.18 14.66 -10.78
N ILE A 24 4.51 13.83 -9.99
CA ILE A 24 3.07 13.95 -9.75
C ILE A 24 2.86 15.00 -8.67
N SER A 25 2.03 15.99 -8.98
CA SER A 25 1.60 17.01 -8.01
C SER A 25 0.77 16.36 -6.90
N ASP A 26 0.72 17.01 -5.73
CA ASP A 26 -0.18 16.58 -4.67
C ASP A 26 -1.61 16.40 -5.20
N ARG A 27 -2.27 15.33 -4.76
CA ARG A 27 -3.65 15.02 -5.18
C ARG A 27 -4.54 16.14 -4.66
N LYS A 28 -5.02 17.01 -5.55
CA LYS A 28 -6.05 17.98 -5.20
C LYS A 28 -7.35 17.21 -5.05
N GLY A 29 -7.85 17.14 -3.82
CA GLY A 29 -9.22 16.72 -3.58
C GLY A 29 -10.16 17.79 -4.13
N ASP A 30 -10.60 17.63 -5.39
CA ASP A 30 -11.62 18.51 -5.98
C ASP A 30 -13.03 18.26 -5.40
N LEU A 31 -13.13 17.56 -4.28
CA LEU A 31 -14.37 17.26 -3.59
C LEU A 31 -14.55 18.21 -2.40
N GLN A 32 -15.03 19.43 -2.69
CA GLN A 32 -15.72 20.22 -1.67
C GLN A 32 -17.07 19.56 -1.39
N ILE A 33 -17.09 18.56 -0.52
CA ILE A 33 -18.35 17.96 -0.08
C ILE A 33 -18.41 18.10 1.44
N GLY A 34 -19.02 19.21 1.86
CA GLY A 34 -19.63 19.30 3.18
C GLY A 34 -20.87 18.42 3.21
N LEU A 35 -20.72 17.14 3.53
CA LEU A 35 -21.87 16.30 3.86
C LEU A 35 -22.20 16.48 5.35
N PRO A 36 -23.47 16.68 5.72
CA PRO A 36 -23.87 16.77 7.11
C PRO A 36 -23.62 15.44 7.82
N LYS A 37 -23.01 15.54 9.00
CA LYS A 37 -22.71 14.44 9.93
C LYS A 37 -24.00 13.84 10.51
N GLN A 38 -24.70 12.99 9.76
CA GLN A 38 -25.76 12.16 10.33
C GLN A 38 -25.20 10.77 10.65
N ILE A 39 -25.04 10.49 11.95
CA ILE A 39 -24.69 9.17 12.46
C ILE A 39 -25.82 8.21 12.12
N LYS A 40 -25.62 7.34 11.12
CA LYS A 40 -26.56 6.27 10.80
C LYS A 40 -26.24 5.03 11.66
N LYS A 41 -27.27 4.29 12.10
CA LYS A 41 -27.12 3.05 12.89
C LYS A 41 -26.38 1.94 12.15
N GLU A 42 -26.43 1.97 10.82
CA GLU A 42 -25.70 1.06 9.94
C GLU A 42 -25.07 1.89 8.82
N GLU A 43 -23.77 1.70 8.61
CA GLU A 43 -23.01 2.43 7.60
C GLU A 43 -22.11 1.46 6.84
N ILE A 44 -21.88 1.77 5.55
CA ILE A 44 -20.82 1.13 4.78
C ILE A 44 -19.50 1.82 5.13
N SER A 45 -18.45 1.04 5.27
CA SER A 45 -17.10 1.55 5.52
C SER A 45 -16.11 0.71 4.74
N TYR A 46 -14.88 1.22 4.63
CA TYR A 46 -13.87 0.63 3.76
C TYR A 46 -12.66 0.21 4.58
N CYS A 47 -12.19 -1.00 4.30
CA CYS A 47 -11.06 -1.58 4.99
C CYS A 47 -9.93 -1.86 3.98
N LEU A 48 -8.72 -1.40 4.29
CA LEU A 48 -7.50 -1.85 3.62
C LEU A 48 -7.27 -3.31 3.97
N ALA A 49 -7.50 -4.20 3.01
CA ALA A 49 -7.15 -5.60 3.07
C ALA A 49 -5.71 -5.75 2.56
N ASP A 50 -4.80 -6.13 3.45
CA ASP A 50 -3.38 -6.26 3.14
C ASP A 50 -2.81 -7.61 3.58
N THR A 51 -1.71 -8.00 2.95
CA THR A 51 -0.90 -9.16 3.31
C THR A 51 0.58 -8.83 3.10
N ASN A 52 1.45 -9.49 3.85
CA ASN A 52 2.89 -9.28 3.73
C ASN A 52 3.41 -9.96 2.46
N LEU A 53 3.62 -9.24 1.37
CA LEU A 53 4.07 -9.83 0.09
C LEU A 53 5.39 -10.63 0.17
N ASN A 54 6.21 -10.42 1.20
CA ASN A 54 7.42 -11.22 1.44
C ASN A 54 7.13 -12.58 2.10
N SER A 55 5.88 -12.84 2.49
CA SER A 55 5.44 -14.13 3.04
C SER A 55 5.01 -15.07 1.93
N PHE A 56 5.41 -16.34 2.04
CA PHE A 56 4.97 -17.41 1.13
C PHE A 56 3.45 -17.68 1.18
N HIS A 57 2.77 -17.20 2.24
CA HIS A 57 1.32 -17.30 2.37
C HIS A 57 0.57 -16.15 1.68
N SER A 58 1.28 -15.17 1.12
CA SER A 58 0.64 -14.04 0.45
C SER A 58 0.11 -14.41 -0.92
N ASN A 59 -1.18 -14.22 -1.10
CA ASN A 59 -1.90 -14.61 -2.31
C ASN A 59 -2.68 -13.46 -2.94
N HIS A 60 -2.50 -12.21 -2.47
CA HIS A 60 -3.13 -11.04 -3.07
C HIS A 60 -2.29 -9.76 -2.85
N TYR A 61 -2.45 -8.79 -3.74
CA TYR A 61 -2.01 -7.40 -3.54
C TYR A 61 -3.00 -6.64 -2.64
N PRO A 62 -2.61 -5.53 -2.01
CA PRO A 62 -3.51 -4.75 -1.18
C PRO A 62 -4.66 -4.16 -1.98
N PHE A 63 -5.86 -4.26 -1.42
CA PHE A 63 -7.10 -3.76 -2.01
C PHE A 63 -8.04 -3.23 -0.92
N LEU A 64 -9.06 -2.50 -1.33
CA LEU A 64 -10.11 -2.06 -0.42
C LEU A 64 -11.20 -3.13 -0.34
N LEU A 65 -11.75 -3.31 0.84
CA LEU A 65 -12.84 -4.25 1.08
C LEU A 65 -13.98 -3.51 1.75
N PRO A 66 -15.16 -3.41 1.11
CA PRO A 66 -16.29 -2.74 1.69
C PRO A 66 -16.88 -3.65 2.76
N TYR A 67 -17.25 -3.07 3.89
CA TYR A 67 -17.92 -3.80 4.95
C TYR A 67 -19.06 -2.98 5.53
N LYS A 68 -20.13 -3.69 5.89
CA LYS A 68 -21.19 -3.15 6.72
C LYS A 68 -20.73 -3.23 8.17
N GLY A 69 -20.92 -2.18 8.94
CA GLY A 69 -20.63 -2.19 10.38
C GLY A 69 -21.65 -1.37 11.17
N SER A 70 -21.89 -1.77 12.42
CA SER A 70 -22.59 -0.93 13.39
C SER A 70 -21.56 -0.30 14.33
N LEU A 71 -21.52 1.03 14.37
CA LEU A 71 -20.69 1.77 15.30
C LEU A 71 -21.30 1.69 16.72
N LYS A 72 -20.45 1.63 17.74
CA LYS A 72 -20.83 1.98 19.11
C LYS A 72 -20.93 3.51 19.24
N GLU A 73 -21.58 3.99 20.29
CA GLU A 73 -21.64 5.42 20.65
C GLU A 73 -20.25 6.09 20.67
N ASN A 74 -19.20 5.34 21.03
CA ASN A 74 -17.80 5.79 21.03
C ASN A 74 -17.08 5.65 19.66
N ARG A 75 -17.80 5.51 18.55
CA ARG A 75 -17.27 5.31 17.18
C ARG A 75 -16.37 4.07 16.97
N HIS A 76 -16.37 3.15 17.92
CA HIS A 76 -15.72 1.85 17.76
C HIS A 76 -16.65 0.85 17.09
N ILE A 77 -16.15 0.07 16.14
CA ILE A 77 -16.91 -1.02 15.50
C ILE A 77 -17.37 -2.05 16.53
N LYS A 78 -18.66 -2.44 16.47
CA LYS A 78 -19.13 -3.70 17.09
C LYS A 78 -18.62 -4.88 16.26
N SER A 79 -17.61 -5.59 16.75
CA SER A 79 -16.91 -6.67 16.00
C SER A 79 -17.81 -7.79 15.46
N LYS A 80 -19.01 -7.97 16.03
CA LYS A 80 -20.00 -8.97 15.58
C LYS A 80 -20.75 -8.58 14.30
N ALA A 81 -20.54 -7.37 13.75
CA ALA A 81 -21.34 -6.84 12.64
C ALA A 81 -20.54 -6.55 11.35
N CYS A 82 -19.25 -6.92 11.25
CA CYS A 82 -18.44 -6.68 10.05
C CYS A 82 -18.71 -7.71 8.93
N ILE A 83 -19.79 -7.50 8.18
CA ILE A 83 -20.12 -8.30 7.01
C ILE A 83 -19.47 -7.66 5.78
N PHE A 84 -18.63 -8.40 5.07
CA PHE A 84 -18.06 -7.91 3.82
C PHE A 84 -19.13 -7.87 2.74
N VAL A 85 -19.17 -6.75 2.01
CA VAL A 85 -20.13 -6.54 0.93
C VAL A 85 -19.52 -7.09 -0.36
N THR A 86 -20.23 -7.98 -1.04
CA THR A 86 -19.85 -8.49 -2.35
C THR A 86 -20.66 -7.80 -3.44
N LYS A 87 -20.19 -7.85 -4.69
CA LYS A 87 -20.85 -7.24 -5.86
C LYS A 87 -22.31 -7.70 -6.04
N ASN A 88 -22.60 -8.93 -5.63
CA ASN A 88 -23.91 -9.58 -5.76
C ASN A 88 -24.74 -9.52 -4.46
N ALA A 89 -24.22 -8.93 -3.39
CA ALA A 89 -25.00 -8.75 -2.17
C ALA A 89 -26.10 -7.73 -2.44
N GLU A 90 -27.32 -8.00 -1.98
CA GLU A 90 -28.39 -7.00 -1.97
C GLU A 90 -27.93 -5.82 -1.10
N THR A 91 -27.48 -4.74 -1.74
CA THR A 91 -27.11 -3.49 -1.09
C THR A 91 -28.26 -2.50 -1.07
N SER A 92 -29.46 -2.94 -1.49
CA SER A 92 -30.70 -2.15 -1.58
C SER A 92 -31.12 -1.51 -0.26
N PHE A 93 -30.71 -2.08 0.88
CA PHE A 93 -30.96 -1.50 2.21
C PHE A 93 -29.92 -0.44 2.65
N LEU A 94 -28.82 -0.26 1.91
CA LEU A 94 -27.81 0.74 2.21
C LEU A 94 -28.07 2.00 1.38
N HIS A 95 -28.42 3.10 2.04
CA HIS A 95 -28.45 4.42 1.41
C HIS A 95 -27.02 4.91 1.13
N LEU A 96 -26.44 4.45 0.02
CA LEU A 96 -25.11 4.84 -0.44
C LEU A 96 -25.12 6.25 -1.04
N THR A 97 -24.15 7.07 -0.63
CA THR A 97 -23.84 8.36 -1.28
C THR A 97 -23.28 8.14 -2.69
N SER A 98 -23.25 9.19 -3.52
CA SER A 98 -22.63 9.11 -4.85
C SER A 98 -21.15 8.70 -4.78
N ILE A 99 -20.39 9.24 -3.82
CA ILE A 99 -18.99 8.90 -3.57
C ILE A 99 -18.85 7.42 -3.22
N GLN A 100 -19.72 6.89 -2.34
CA GLN A 100 -19.68 5.48 -1.94
C GLN A 100 -20.02 4.53 -3.09
N ARG A 101 -20.94 4.91 -4.00
CA ARG A 101 -21.22 4.13 -5.21
C ARG A 101 -20.01 4.09 -6.13
N GLN A 102 -19.42 5.25 -6.44
CA GLN A 102 -18.22 5.35 -7.26
C GLN A 102 -17.05 4.57 -6.65
N LEU A 103 -16.88 4.66 -5.33
CA LEU A 103 -15.84 3.92 -4.62
C LEU A 103 -16.10 2.42 -4.65
N ASN A 104 -17.36 1.97 -4.49
CA ASN A 104 -17.71 0.55 -4.60
C ASN A 104 -17.38 -0.02 -5.99
N ASP A 105 -17.65 0.71 -7.06
CA ASP A 105 -17.32 0.26 -8.43
C ASP A 105 -15.82 -0.01 -8.57
N ILE A 106 -14.99 0.94 -8.10
CA ILE A 106 -13.53 0.80 -8.09
C ILE A 106 -13.09 -0.37 -7.20
N VAL A 107 -13.67 -0.48 -6.00
CA VAL A 107 -13.37 -1.51 -5.01
C VAL A 107 -13.66 -2.91 -5.55
N PHE A 108 -14.77 -3.11 -6.25
CA PHE A 108 -15.10 -4.42 -6.84
C PHE A 108 -14.11 -4.80 -7.94
N GLU A 109 -13.67 -3.84 -8.75
CA GLU A 109 -12.60 -4.07 -9.73
C GLU A 109 -11.26 -4.42 -9.05
N MET A 110 -10.93 -3.75 -7.92
CA MET A 110 -9.75 -4.08 -7.13
C MET A 110 -9.80 -5.52 -6.59
N ILE A 111 -10.96 -5.96 -6.09
CA ILE A 111 -11.17 -7.32 -5.56
C ILE A 111 -10.91 -8.38 -6.65
N GLU A 112 -11.35 -8.13 -7.89
CA GLU A 112 -11.13 -9.03 -9.02
C GLU A 112 -9.64 -9.11 -9.43
N LEU A 113 -8.89 -8.00 -9.33
CA LEU A 113 -7.47 -7.92 -9.71
C LEU A 113 -6.49 -8.30 -8.61
N ALA A 114 -6.88 -8.20 -7.33
CA ALA A 114 -6.00 -8.40 -6.19
C ALA A 114 -5.31 -9.77 -6.11
N PRO A 115 -5.94 -10.92 -6.45
CA PRO A 115 -5.32 -12.23 -6.26
C PRO A 115 -4.03 -12.44 -7.08
N ILE A 116 -2.93 -12.79 -6.41
CA ILE A 116 -1.62 -13.11 -7.00
C ILE A 116 -1.62 -14.55 -7.51
N ASN A 117 -1.85 -15.50 -6.61
CA ASN A 117 -1.88 -16.94 -6.84
C ASN A 117 -2.86 -17.55 -5.84
N SER A 118 -4.04 -17.99 -6.28
CA SER A 118 -4.97 -18.63 -5.37
C SER A 118 -5.54 -19.90 -5.96
N ILE A 119 -4.94 -21.02 -5.55
CA ILE A 119 -5.53 -22.36 -5.62
C ILE A 119 -6.90 -22.36 -4.90
N LEU A 120 -7.11 -21.45 -3.93
CA LEU A 120 -8.36 -21.32 -3.15
C LEU A 120 -9.47 -20.49 -3.84
N MET A 121 -9.19 -19.71 -4.88
CA MET A 121 -10.16 -18.84 -5.57
C MET A 121 -10.57 -19.36 -6.96
N GLN A 122 -9.91 -20.40 -7.48
CA GLN A 122 -10.31 -21.03 -8.75
C GLN A 122 -11.74 -21.59 -8.72
N THR A 123 -12.34 -21.71 -7.54
CA THR A 123 -13.69 -22.23 -7.33
C THR A 123 -14.77 -21.15 -7.22
N THR A 124 -14.44 -19.85 -7.13
CA THR A 124 -15.45 -18.79 -6.90
C THR A 124 -15.31 -17.55 -7.79
N VAL A 125 -14.12 -17.22 -8.27
CA VAL A 125 -13.90 -16.07 -9.17
C VAL A 125 -13.41 -16.62 -10.51
N GLY A 126 -14.16 -16.33 -11.57
CA GLY A 126 -14.03 -16.96 -12.89
C GLY A 126 -12.60 -17.06 -13.43
N LYS A 127 -12.34 -18.17 -14.13
CA LYS A 127 -11.06 -18.63 -14.71
C LYS A 127 -10.45 -17.75 -15.82
N ASN A 128 -10.72 -16.46 -15.90
CA ASN A 128 -10.26 -15.64 -17.03
C ASN A 128 -9.40 -14.46 -16.59
N ILE A 129 -8.14 -14.72 -16.27
CA ILE A 129 -7.16 -13.65 -16.11
C ILE A 129 -5.95 -13.95 -16.99
N ASN A 130 -6.08 -13.65 -18.29
CA ASN A 130 -5.01 -13.72 -19.30
C ASN A 130 -3.97 -12.58 -19.20
N THR A 131 -3.91 -11.87 -18.07
CA THR A 131 -3.00 -10.74 -17.85
C THR A 131 -1.80 -11.16 -17.03
N THR A 132 -0.60 -10.74 -17.47
CA THR A 132 0.64 -11.00 -16.73
C THR A 132 0.58 -10.36 -15.33
N PRO A 133 1.23 -10.92 -14.31
CA PRO A 133 1.23 -10.37 -12.95
C PRO A 133 1.54 -8.86 -12.90
N GLN A 134 2.53 -8.41 -13.68
CA GLN A 134 2.92 -6.99 -13.78
C GLN A 134 1.80 -6.10 -14.34
N LYS A 135 1.02 -6.57 -15.33
CA LYS A 135 -0.14 -5.81 -15.84
C LYS A 135 -1.22 -5.66 -14.78
N ARG A 136 -1.43 -6.69 -13.95
CA ARG A 136 -2.40 -6.65 -12.84
C ARG A 136 -1.96 -5.68 -11.74
N GLU A 137 -0.69 -5.73 -11.35
CA GLU A 137 -0.11 -4.77 -10.40
C GLU A 137 -0.32 -3.32 -10.84
N ARG A 138 -0.02 -3.01 -12.11
CA ARG A 138 -0.19 -1.66 -12.68
C ARG A 138 -1.65 -1.23 -12.75
N ALA A 139 -2.54 -2.13 -13.16
CA ALA A 139 -3.98 -1.88 -13.16
C ALA A 139 -4.49 -1.58 -11.75
N LEU A 140 -4.09 -2.39 -10.76
CA LEU A 140 -4.47 -2.20 -9.37
C LEU A 140 -3.92 -0.90 -8.78
N PHE A 141 -2.68 -0.54 -9.09
CA PHE A 141 -2.10 0.76 -8.73
C PHE A 141 -2.92 1.92 -9.32
N THR A 142 -3.38 1.79 -10.57
CA THR A 142 -4.22 2.80 -11.23
C THR A 142 -5.57 2.95 -10.54
N LEU A 143 -6.17 1.84 -10.10
CA LEU A 143 -7.40 1.87 -9.29
C LEU A 143 -7.16 2.55 -7.95
N TRP A 144 -6.01 2.31 -7.31
CA TRP A 144 -5.64 3.01 -6.08
C TRP A 144 -5.51 4.52 -6.27
N GLN A 145 -4.92 4.98 -7.39
CA GLN A 145 -4.86 6.41 -7.69
C GLN A 145 -6.25 7.03 -7.83
N LYS A 146 -7.23 6.29 -8.38
CA LYS A 146 -8.64 6.75 -8.47
C LYS A 146 -9.34 6.72 -7.10
N ALA A 147 -9.07 5.70 -6.30
CA ALA A 147 -9.77 5.46 -5.04
C ALA A 147 -9.30 6.37 -3.89
N ILE A 148 -8.01 6.73 -3.85
CA ILE A 148 -7.39 7.33 -2.65
C ILE A 148 -8.08 8.61 -2.18
N SER A 149 -8.45 9.50 -3.11
CA SER A 149 -9.17 10.73 -2.77
C SER A 149 -10.58 10.42 -2.27
N LEU A 150 -11.27 9.43 -2.84
CA LEU A 150 -12.63 9.04 -2.39
C LEU A 150 -12.61 8.41 -1.00
N VAL A 151 -11.60 7.59 -0.71
CA VAL A 151 -11.43 6.91 0.58
C VAL A 151 -11.07 7.90 1.68
N TYR A 152 -10.22 8.89 1.38
CA TYR A 152 -9.79 9.91 2.34
C TYR A 152 -10.97 10.61 3.04
N TYR A 153 -12.04 10.91 2.30
CA TYR A 153 -13.24 11.56 2.84
C TYR A 153 -14.19 10.62 3.60
N GLN A 154 -13.92 9.32 3.67
CA GLN A 154 -14.73 8.38 4.45
C GLN A 154 -14.39 8.51 5.94
N GLU A 155 -15.41 8.56 6.81
CA GLU A 155 -15.22 8.76 8.26
C GLU A 155 -14.46 7.61 8.94
N HIS A 156 -14.61 6.40 8.39
CA HIS A 156 -14.27 5.15 9.05
C HIS A 156 -13.39 4.28 8.16
N GLN A 157 -12.08 4.44 8.36
CA GLN A 157 -11.02 3.73 7.63
C GLN A 157 -10.34 2.74 8.56
N PHE A 158 -10.21 1.50 8.11
CA PHE A 158 -9.61 0.43 8.89
C PHE A 158 -8.60 -0.35 8.07
N TYR A 159 -7.62 -0.91 8.75
CA TYR A 159 -6.64 -1.84 8.24
C TYR A 159 -6.97 -3.24 8.75
N TYR A 160 -6.91 -4.23 7.85
CA TYR A 160 -7.12 -5.64 8.16
C TYR A 160 -6.03 -6.49 7.50
N PHE A 161 -5.22 -7.12 8.34
CA PHE A 161 -4.22 -8.07 7.88
C PHE A 161 -4.91 -9.43 7.61
N THR A 162 -5.03 -9.80 6.33
CA THR A 162 -5.92 -10.88 5.91
C THR A 162 -5.31 -12.28 6.06
N TYR A 163 -3.99 -12.37 6.28
CA TYR A 163 -3.21 -13.61 6.19
C TYR A 163 -3.49 -14.38 4.89
N GLY A 164 -3.34 -13.70 3.74
CA GLY A 164 -3.61 -14.30 2.44
C GLY A 164 -5.07 -14.74 2.29
N MET A 165 -6.02 -13.88 2.64
CA MET A 165 -7.47 -14.13 2.58
C MET A 165 -8.02 -15.26 3.48
N SER A 166 -7.18 -16.02 4.18
CA SER A 166 -7.62 -17.12 5.06
C SER A 166 -8.58 -16.66 6.16
N ASN A 167 -8.44 -15.40 6.59
CA ASN A 167 -9.28 -14.80 7.62
C ASN A 167 -10.44 -13.97 7.05
N VAL A 168 -10.55 -13.80 5.72
CA VAL A 168 -11.65 -13.02 5.13
C VAL A 168 -12.99 -13.74 5.25
N PHE A 169 -12.98 -15.07 5.17
CA PHE A 169 -14.17 -15.93 5.24
C PHE A 169 -14.47 -16.49 6.65
N ARG A 170 -13.64 -16.18 7.65
CA ARG A 170 -13.82 -16.62 9.04
C ARG A 170 -14.41 -15.50 9.91
N LYS A 171 -15.03 -15.87 11.03
CA LYS A 171 -15.50 -14.92 12.04
C LYS A 171 -14.30 -14.13 12.57
N LYS A 172 -14.32 -12.81 12.36
CA LYS A 172 -13.16 -11.93 12.60
C LYS A 172 -12.98 -11.62 14.07
N ASN A 173 -11.75 -11.65 14.55
CA ASN A 173 -11.43 -11.10 15.86
C ASN A 173 -11.27 -9.58 15.74
N LYS A 174 -11.82 -8.84 16.72
CA LYS A 174 -11.72 -7.38 16.76
C LYS A 174 -10.27 -6.88 16.75
N LYS A 175 -9.34 -7.70 17.26
CA LYS A 175 -7.90 -7.38 17.34
C LYS A 175 -7.23 -7.30 15.97
N ASP A 176 -7.80 -7.94 14.96
CA ASP A 176 -7.21 -8.04 13.63
C ASP A 176 -7.55 -6.81 12.77
N ILE A 177 -8.56 -6.02 13.18
CA ILE A 177 -9.00 -4.79 12.51
C ILE A 177 -8.50 -3.60 13.31
N GLN A 178 -7.64 -2.78 12.71
CA GLN A 178 -7.06 -1.60 13.34
C GLN A 178 -7.55 -0.35 12.64
N GLN A 179 -7.77 0.74 13.37
CA GLN A 179 -8.12 2.01 12.74
C GLN A 179 -6.90 2.56 12.01
N CYS A 180 -7.08 3.02 10.77
CA CYS A 180 -6.01 3.59 9.97
C CYS A 180 -6.41 4.94 9.37
N LYS A 181 -5.45 5.56 8.67
CA LYS A 181 -5.68 6.78 7.90
C LYS A 181 -5.05 6.64 6.52
N PHE A 182 -5.78 7.05 5.51
CA PHE A 182 -5.22 7.35 4.20
C PHE A 182 -4.87 8.84 4.13
N SER A 183 -3.80 9.18 3.43
CA SER A 183 -3.41 10.56 3.19
C SER A 183 -3.58 10.92 1.72
N GLU A 184 -4.13 12.10 1.42
CA GLU A 184 -4.14 12.66 0.06
C GLU A 184 -2.74 13.12 -0.41
N LYS A 185 -1.87 13.49 0.54
CA LYS A 185 -0.50 13.95 0.23
C LYS A 185 0.31 12.88 -0.46
N VAL A 186 1.05 13.28 -1.49
CA VAL A 186 1.94 12.38 -2.24
C VAL A 186 3.33 12.38 -1.55
N PRO A 187 3.86 11.20 -1.17
CA PRO A 187 5.19 11.12 -0.60
C PRO A 187 6.25 11.41 -1.65
N ARG A 188 7.26 12.21 -1.29
CA ARG A 188 8.44 12.41 -2.14
C ARG A 188 9.60 11.57 -1.62
N LEU A 189 10.05 10.62 -2.43
CA LEU A 189 11.19 9.78 -2.10
C LEU A 189 12.50 10.59 -2.17
N PHE A 190 13.44 10.26 -1.29
CA PHE A 190 14.80 10.79 -1.33
C PHE A 190 15.77 9.80 -0.69
N PHE A 191 17.05 9.95 -0.97
CA PHE A 191 18.09 9.07 -0.48
C PHE A 191 19.06 9.81 0.44
N LEU A 192 19.59 9.08 1.41
CA LEU A 192 20.64 9.56 2.30
C LEU A 192 21.82 8.60 2.17
N GLU A 193 22.94 9.11 1.70
CA GLU A 193 24.20 8.41 1.54
C GLU A 193 25.11 8.73 2.74
N VAL A 194 25.48 7.70 3.50
CA VAL A 194 26.31 7.84 4.70
C VAL A 194 27.62 7.12 4.50
N ASP A 195 28.73 7.81 4.69
CA ASP A 195 30.02 7.16 4.89
C ASP A 195 30.08 6.55 6.30
N LYS A 196 30.31 5.24 6.39
CA LYS A 196 30.41 4.47 7.65
C LYS A 196 31.84 4.01 7.95
N GLY A 197 32.84 4.58 7.28
CA GLY A 197 34.25 4.18 7.40
C GLY A 197 34.62 3.21 6.29
N ASP A 198 34.37 1.92 6.49
CA ASP A 198 34.78 0.87 5.53
C ASP A 198 33.76 0.66 4.39
N TYR A 199 32.55 1.22 4.54
CA TYR A 199 31.46 1.07 3.59
C TYR A 199 30.62 2.36 3.48
N TYR A 200 29.93 2.50 2.35
CA TYR A 200 28.87 3.47 2.19
C TYR A 200 27.52 2.83 2.49
N GLN A 201 26.58 3.59 3.05
CA GLN A 201 25.21 3.16 3.28
C GLN A 201 24.24 4.11 2.59
N LEU A 202 23.44 3.57 1.68
CA LEU A 202 22.36 4.28 1.00
C LEU A 202 21.03 3.95 1.66
N GLU A 203 20.36 4.95 2.23
CA GLU A 203 19.06 4.80 2.89
C GLU A 203 17.93 5.44 2.07
N LEU A 204 16.86 4.69 1.80
CA LEU A 204 15.63 5.27 1.25
C LEU A 204 14.83 5.95 2.38
N ARG A 205 14.41 7.18 2.11
CA ARG A 205 13.58 8.01 2.98
C ARG A 205 12.44 8.61 2.16
N PHE A 206 11.47 9.21 2.85
CA PHE A 206 10.43 9.98 2.17
C PHE A 206 10.08 11.24 2.94
N LYS A 207 9.60 12.25 2.22
CA LYS A 207 9.12 13.51 2.78
C LYS A 207 7.64 13.66 2.53
N ILE A 208 6.95 14.18 3.55
CA ILE A 208 5.59 14.71 3.42
C ILE A 208 5.68 16.20 3.74
N ALA A 209 5.40 17.05 2.75
CA ALA A 209 5.67 18.49 2.82
C ALA A 209 7.12 18.78 3.26
N ARG A 210 7.34 19.35 4.45
CA ARG A 210 8.69 19.70 4.98
C ARG A 210 9.25 18.72 6.00
N ARG A 211 8.56 17.62 6.28
CA ARG A 211 8.98 16.64 7.30
C ARG A 211 9.55 15.39 6.63
N ASN A 212 10.68 14.92 7.15
CA ASN A 212 11.35 13.70 6.68
C ASN A 212 10.92 12.52 7.54
N PHE A 213 10.72 11.37 6.91
CA PHE A 213 10.26 10.15 7.57
C PHE A 213 11.15 8.96 7.22
N ILE A 214 11.20 8.02 8.16
CA ILE A 214 11.83 6.72 8.01
C ILE A 214 10.73 5.73 7.60
N PRO A 215 10.87 4.99 6.50
CA PRO A 215 9.89 3.98 6.11
C PRO A 215 9.71 2.91 7.19
N TYR A 216 8.48 2.44 7.36
CA TYR A 216 8.19 1.26 8.16
C TYR A 216 8.64 -0.01 7.42
N GLU A 217 9.23 -0.97 8.14
CA GLU A 217 9.82 -2.17 7.50
C GLU A 217 8.79 -3.08 6.83
N PHE A 218 7.53 -3.03 7.28
CA PHE A 218 6.42 -3.82 6.75
C PHE A 218 5.44 -2.93 5.98
N ASN A 219 5.91 -2.26 4.93
CA ASN A 219 5.05 -1.43 4.09
C ASN A 219 4.09 -2.31 3.26
N THR A 220 2.85 -1.84 3.20
CA THR A 220 1.81 -2.33 2.28
C THR A 220 2.19 -1.94 0.85
N ALA A 221 2.05 -2.86 -0.12
CA ALA A 221 2.37 -2.58 -1.52
C ALA A 221 1.64 -1.32 -2.04
N PHE A 222 2.28 -0.58 -2.95
CA PHE A 222 1.83 0.74 -3.46
C PHE A 222 1.87 1.90 -2.44
N PHE A 223 1.93 1.61 -1.15
CA PHE A 223 1.97 2.60 -0.09
C PHE A 223 3.36 2.68 0.55
N ILE A 224 3.60 3.80 1.21
CA ILE A 224 4.70 3.96 2.15
C ILE A 224 4.14 4.51 3.47
N ASN A 225 4.61 3.97 4.59
CA ASN A 225 4.19 4.36 5.93
C ASN A 225 5.42 4.76 6.74
N SER A 226 5.24 5.61 7.74
CA SER A 226 6.35 6.00 8.61
C SER A 226 6.53 5.00 9.75
N ARG A 227 7.76 4.81 10.23
CA ARG A 227 8.01 4.00 11.42
C ARG A 227 7.32 4.54 12.66
N GLN A 228 7.15 5.86 12.76
CA GLN A 228 6.52 6.54 13.90
C GLN A 228 4.99 6.39 13.88
N ASP A 229 4.40 6.30 12.69
CA ASP A 229 2.97 6.13 12.47
C ASP A 229 2.74 5.13 11.33
N PRO A 230 2.78 3.82 11.64
CA PRO A 230 2.68 2.76 10.64
C PRO A 230 1.27 2.58 10.09
N LEU A 231 0.24 3.17 10.71
CA LEU A 231 -1.16 3.05 10.29
C LEU A 231 -1.65 4.25 9.46
N THR A 232 -0.75 5.17 9.11
CA THR A 232 -1.03 6.23 8.12
C THR A 232 -0.36 5.90 6.78
N PHE A 233 -1.21 5.61 5.80
CA PHE A 233 -0.84 5.12 4.48
C PHE A 233 -0.72 6.28 3.48
N TYR A 234 0.45 6.44 2.87
CA TYR A 234 0.70 7.39 1.79
C TYR A 234 0.84 6.64 0.46
N LEU A 235 -0.13 6.82 -0.44
CA LEU A 235 -0.05 6.20 -1.78
C LEU A 235 1.06 6.88 -2.58
N LEU A 236 2.01 6.09 -3.09
CA LEU A 236 3.12 6.57 -3.92
C LEU A 236 2.61 7.31 -5.15
N GLY A 237 3.40 8.25 -5.68
CA GLY A 237 3.00 9.05 -6.82
C GLY A 237 2.90 8.18 -8.06
N SER A 238 3.94 7.39 -8.36
CA SER A 238 4.00 6.58 -9.58
C SER A 238 4.24 5.10 -9.33
N PHE A 239 3.97 4.28 -10.35
CA PHE A 239 4.30 2.86 -10.29
C PHE A 239 5.82 2.62 -10.23
N ALA A 240 6.62 3.51 -10.84
CA ALA A 240 8.08 3.44 -10.75
C ALA A 240 8.59 3.69 -9.32
N GLU A 241 7.96 4.61 -8.58
CA GLU A 241 8.26 4.80 -7.15
C GLU A 241 7.90 3.58 -6.32
N TYR A 242 6.83 2.87 -6.68
CA TYR A 242 6.50 1.58 -6.07
C TYR A 242 7.58 0.53 -6.35
N GLU A 243 8.10 0.44 -7.58
CA GLU A 243 9.20 -0.48 -7.91
C GLU A 243 10.47 -0.14 -7.10
N VAL A 244 10.82 1.14 -6.97
CA VAL A 244 11.93 1.61 -6.14
C VAL A 244 11.72 1.27 -4.66
N THR A 245 10.55 1.61 -4.12
CA THR A 245 10.22 1.34 -2.71
C THR A 245 10.22 -0.15 -2.41
N SER A 246 9.70 -0.98 -3.32
CA SER A 246 9.67 -2.44 -3.19
C SER A 246 11.06 -3.05 -3.24
N PHE A 247 11.93 -2.57 -4.13
CA PHE A 247 13.34 -2.99 -4.17
C PHE A 247 14.04 -2.68 -2.85
N PHE A 248 13.90 -1.45 -2.32
CA PHE A 248 14.52 -1.08 -1.05
C PHE A 248 13.90 -1.79 0.15
N ALA A 249 12.61 -2.16 0.12
CA ALA A 249 11.96 -2.93 1.18
C ALA A 249 12.63 -4.28 1.42
N GLN A 250 13.14 -4.93 0.36
CA GLN A 250 13.90 -6.19 0.46
C GLN A 250 15.18 -6.05 1.29
N HIS A 251 15.72 -4.83 1.34
CA HIS A 251 16.91 -4.46 2.09
C HIS A 251 16.59 -3.63 3.34
N LYS A 252 15.36 -3.71 3.87
CA LYS A 252 14.92 -2.92 5.04
C LYS A 252 15.18 -1.42 4.86
N PHE A 253 15.00 -0.93 3.64
CA PHE A 253 15.21 0.45 3.22
C PHE A 253 16.64 0.96 3.32
N LYS A 254 17.64 0.06 3.42
CA LYS A 254 19.06 0.42 3.53
C LYS A 254 19.95 -0.56 2.78
N ILE A 255 20.81 -0.06 1.92
CA ILE A 255 21.82 -0.87 1.22
C ILE A 255 23.21 -0.39 1.65
N ALA A 256 24.03 -1.29 2.16
CA ALA A 256 25.40 -1.07 2.55
C ALA A 256 26.35 -1.66 1.49
N VAL A 257 27.40 -0.94 1.12
CA VAL A 257 28.34 -1.32 0.06
C VAL A 257 29.75 -1.02 0.51
N LEU A 258 30.63 -2.03 0.58
CA LEU A 258 32.04 -1.84 0.88
C LEU A 258 32.68 -0.89 -0.14
N LYS A 259 33.60 -0.03 0.32
CA LYS A 259 34.22 0.99 -0.54
C LYS A 259 34.91 0.40 -1.78
N GLU A 260 35.48 -0.80 -1.65
CA GLU A 260 36.12 -1.55 -2.75
C GLU A 260 35.16 -1.85 -3.91
N HIS A 261 33.89 -2.12 -3.63
CA HIS A 261 32.87 -2.43 -4.64
C HIS A 261 32.11 -1.19 -5.13
N TYR A 262 32.18 -0.07 -4.40
CA TYR A 262 31.37 1.10 -4.71
C TYR A 262 31.65 1.66 -6.11
N LYS A 263 32.93 1.92 -6.43
CA LYS A 263 33.30 2.64 -7.66
C LYS A 263 32.90 1.88 -8.93
N ASN A 264 33.05 0.56 -8.93
CA ASN A 264 32.90 -0.26 -10.14
C ASN A 264 31.51 -0.89 -10.27
N GLU A 265 30.78 -1.09 -9.17
CA GLU A 265 29.53 -1.86 -9.19
C GLU A 265 28.30 -1.05 -8.76
N PHE A 266 28.48 -0.02 -7.92
CA PHE A 266 27.35 0.65 -7.27
C PHE A 266 27.20 2.12 -7.66
N LYS A 267 28.30 2.79 -8.02
CA LYS A 267 28.31 4.22 -8.34
C LYS A 267 27.31 4.60 -9.43
N ASP A 268 27.26 3.84 -10.52
CA ASP A 268 26.32 4.08 -11.64
C ASP A 268 24.86 3.94 -11.23
N PHE A 269 24.56 3.13 -10.22
CA PHE A 269 23.22 3.03 -9.66
C PHE A 269 22.88 4.27 -8.82
N VAL A 270 23.80 4.72 -7.97
CA VAL A 270 23.63 5.95 -7.17
C VAL A 270 23.50 7.19 -8.08
N ASP A 271 24.30 7.29 -9.13
CA ASP A 271 24.25 8.41 -10.07
C ASP A 271 22.90 8.48 -10.79
N ARG A 272 22.35 7.34 -11.24
CA ARG A 272 20.98 7.29 -11.77
C ARG A 272 19.92 7.69 -10.75
N LEU A 273 20.11 7.37 -9.47
CA LEU A 273 19.23 7.87 -8.42
C LEU A 273 19.36 9.39 -8.25
N ARG A 274 20.56 9.96 -8.35
CA ARG A 274 20.80 11.42 -8.29
C ARG A 274 20.13 12.18 -9.45
N GLU A 275 20.02 11.57 -10.61
CA GLU A 275 19.31 12.15 -11.76
C GLU A 275 17.79 12.25 -11.53
N LEU A 276 17.22 11.37 -10.72
CA LEU A 276 15.78 11.20 -10.55
C LEU A 276 15.25 11.69 -9.19
N TYR A 277 16.09 11.66 -8.16
CA TYR A 277 15.74 11.91 -6.78
C TYR A 277 16.79 12.79 -6.10
N GLU A 278 16.37 13.46 -5.03
CA GLU A 278 17.30 14.11 -4.11
C GLU A 278 18.13 13.04 -3.38
N VAL A 279 19.45 13.13 -3.47
CA VAL A 279 20.40 12.30 -2.71
C VAL A 279 21.23 13.24 -1.84
N LYS A 280 21.27 12.98 -0.54
CA LYS A 280 21.97 13.78 0.47
C LYS A 280 23.15 13.05 1.07
#